data_AF-A0A4V6DYZ0-F1
#
_entry.id   AF-A0A4V6DYZ0-F1
#
_cell.length_a   1.000
_cell.length_b   1.000
_cell.length_c   1.000
_cell.angle_alpha   90.00
_cell.angle_beta   90.00
_cell.angle_gamma   90.00
#
_symmetry.space_group_name_H-M   'P 1'
#
loop_
_entity.id
_entity.type
_entity.pdbx_description
1 polymer ?
#
loop_
_entity_poly.entity_id
_entity_poly.type
_entity_poly.pdbx_seq_one_letter_code
_entity_poly.pdbx_strand_id
1 'polypeptide(L)' 'EVGYSQSANGTGFGLNIVKQIVDAHDWQIRVTDGTDGGARFEITNVNFVDE' A
#
# COMPACT_ATOMS: atom_id res chain seq x y z
N GLU A 1 14.04 3.23 8.70
CA GLU A 1 12.95 2.74 9.57
C GLU A 1 11.70 2.61 8.70
N VAL A 2 11.33 1.39 8.31
CA VAL A 2 10.18 1.16 7.42
C VAL A 2 9.51 -0.16 7.77
N GLY A 3 8.27 -0.07 8.27
CA GLY A 3 7.47 -1.22 8.68
C GLY A 3 6.87 -1.03 10.06
N TYR A 4 5.96 -0.07 10.23
CA TYR A 4 5.21 -0.02 11.48
C TYR A 4 3.91 -0.83 11.38
N SER A 5 3.94 -1.96 12.10
CA SER A 5 2.80 -2.79 12.50
C SER A 5 2.17 -2.22 13.79
N GLN A 6 0.86 -2.40 13.97
CA GLN A 6 0.21 -2.25 15.28
C GLN A 6 -0.62 -3.50 15.68
N SER A 7 -0.35 -4.68 15.12
CA SER A 7 -0.96 -5.94 15.61
C SER A 7 0.06 -7.07 15.83
N ALA A 8 -0.19 -7.85 16.89
CA ALA A 8 0.77 -8.68 17.60
C ALA A 8 1.20 -10.00 16.92
N ASN A 9 0.58 -10.38 15.79
CA ASN A 9 0.80 -11.69 15.15
C ASN A 9 1.17 -11.62 13.65
N GLY A 10 1.43 -10.43 13.10
CA GLY A 10 1.86 -10.25 11.71
C GLY A 10 3.32 -9.83 11.60
N THR A 11 4.04 -10.31 10.59
CA THR A 11 5.47 -10.02 10.39
C THR A 11 5.77 -8.57 9.98
N GLY A 12 4.73 -7.76 9.68
CA GLY A 12 4.89 -6.37 9.27
C GLY A 12 5.42 -6.17 7.84
N PHE A 13 5.57 -7.22 7.04
CA PHE A 13 6.14 -7.13 5.69
C PHE A 13 5.16 -6.67 4.60
N GLY A 14 3.86 -6.84 4.79
CA GLY A 14 2.86 -6.63 3.71
C GLY A 14 2.94 -5.24 3.05
N LEU A 15 2.96 -4.17 3.85
CA LEU A 15 3.03 -2.80 3.31
C LEU A 15 4.40 -2.48 2.69
N ASN A 16 5.48 -3.09 3.19
CA ASN A 16 6.80 -2.92 2.58
C ASN A 16 6.85 -3.57 1.19
N ILE A 17 6.24 -4.75 1.02
CA ILE A 17 6.12 -5.41 -0.30
C ILE A 17 5.29 -4.54 -1.25
N VAL A 18 4.14 -4.02 -0.79
CA VAL A 18 3.30 -3.11 -1.59
C VAL A 18 4.10 -1.88 -2.01
N LYS A 19 4.85 -1.25 -1.09
CA LYS A 19 5.68 -0.09 -1.40
C LYS A 19 6.72 -0.41 -2.48
N GLN A 20 7.39 -1.56 -2.38
CA GLN A 20 8.39 -1.97 -3.37
C GLN A 20 7.78 -2.14 -4.77
N ILE A 21 6.58 -2.73 -4.87
CA ILE A 21 5.87 -2.88 -6.14
C ILE A 21 5.52 -1.50 -6.71
N VAL A 22 4.95 -0.62 -5.90
CA VAL A 22 4.57 0.74 -6.32
C VAL A 22 5.77 1.51 -6.85
N ASP A 23 6.87 1.51 -6.08
CA ASP A 23 8.11 2.20 -6.46
C ASP A 23 8.73 1.59 -7.74
N ALA A 24 8.66 0.26 -7.92
CA ALA A 24 9.21 -0.42 -9.10
C ALA A 24 8.45 -0.12 -10.40
N HIS A 25 7.19 0.29 -10.31
CA HIS A 25 6.33 0.59 -11.46
C HIS A 25 6.09 2.09 -11.67
N ASP A 26 6.82 2.97 -10.96
CA ASP A 26 6.59 4.43 -10.94
C ASP A 26 5.15 4.82 -10.58
N TRP A 27 4.44 3.93 -9.89
CA TRP A 27 3.09 4.19 -9.37
C TRP A 27 3.17 5.05 -8.12
N GLN A 28 2.02 5.52 -7.66
CA GLN A 28 1.93 6.33 -6.45
C GLN A 28 1.00 5.67 -5.45
N ILE A 29 1.40 5.64 -4.17
CA ILE A 29 0.57 5.17 -3.06
C ILE A 29 0.41 6.25 -1.99
N ARG A 30 -0.81 6.44 -1.51
CA ARG A 30 -1.10 7.29 -0.35
C ARG A 30 -2.11 6.64 0.59
N VAL A 31 -2.14 7.11 1.83
CA VAL A 31 -3.09 6.67 2.86
C VAL A 31 -4.05 7.81 3.17
N THR A 32 -5.33 7.47 3.27
CA THR A 32 -6.42 8.36 3.69
C THR A 32 -7.34 7.61 4.66
N ASP A 33 -8.20 8.35 5.36
CA ASP A 33 -9.28 7.75 6.14
C ASP A 33 -10.21 6.93 5.23
N GLY A 34 -10.57 5.73 5.69
CA GLY A 34 -11.55 4.86 5.06
C GLY A 34 -12.98 5.32 5.36
N THR A 35 -13.93 4.88 4.53
CA THR A 35 -15.34 5.30 4.62
C THR A 35 -16.02 4.86 5.91
N ASP A 36 -15.56 3.77 6.53
CA ASP A 36 -16.14 3.18 7.74
C ASP A 36 -15.22 3.28 8.97
N GLY A 37 -14.38 4.32 9.04
CA GLY A 37 -13.45 4.54 10.16
C GLY A 37 -12.19 3.66 10.11
N GLY A 38 -11.92 3.02 8.97
CA GLY A 38 -10.68 2.27 8.72
C GLY A 38 -9.60 3.11 8.03
N ALA A 39 -8.56 2.45 7.53
CA ALA A 39 -7.56 3.06 6.66
C ALA A 39 -7.83 2.67 5.20
N ARG A 40 -7.65 3.61 4.27
CA ARG A 40 -7.73 3.37 2.83
C ARG A 40 -6.40 3.68 2.17
N PHE A 41 -5.90 2.71 1.41
CA PHE A 41 -4.70 2.86 0.59
C PHE A 41 -5.13 3.08 -0.86
N GLU A 42 -4.67 4.17 -1.46
CA GLU A 42 -4.95 4.49 -2.86
C GLU A 42 -3.69 4.31 -3.67
N ILE A 43 -3.77 3.49 -4.72
CA ILE A 43 -2.70 3.29 -5.70
C ILE A 43 -3.14 3.93 -7.01
N THR A 44 -2.30 4.81 -7.57
CA THR A 44 -2.60 5.61 -8.77
C THR A 44 -1.44 5.58 -9.76
N ASN A 45 -1.67 6.11 -10.97
CA ASN A 45 -0.76 6.00 -12.12
C ASN A 45 -0.51 4.55 -12.59
N VAL A 46 -1.46 3.64 -12.30
CA VAL A 46 -1.38 2.25 -12.76
C VAL A 46 -1.63 2.18 -14.27
N ASN A 47 -0.87 1.31 -14.93
CA ASN A 47 -1.08 0.99 -16.34
C ASN A 47 -1.91 -0.30 -16.42
N PHE A 48 -3.01 -0.27 -17.16
CA PHE A 48 -3.80 -1.45 -17.47
C PHE A 48 -3.31 -2.05 -18.78
N VAL A 49 -3.25 -3.37 -18.84
CA VAL A 49 -3.05 -4.08 -20.10
C VAL A 49 -4.37 -4.10 -20.86
N ASP A 50 -4.33 -3.87 -22.16
CA ASP A 50 -5.48 -4.11 -23.03
C ASP A 50 -5.73 -5.64 -23.14
N GLU A 51 -6.97 -6.03 -23.41
CA GLU A 51 -7.39 -7.44 -23.54
C GLU A 51 -6.82 -8.15 -24.78
#